data_AF-A0A7S2QD99-F1
#
_entry.id   AF-A0A7S2QD99-F1
#
_cell.length_a   1.000
_cell.length_b   1.000
_cell.length_c   1.000
_cell.angle_alpha   90.00
_cell.angle_beta   90.00
_cell.angle_gamma   90.00
#
_symmetry.space_group_name_H-M   'P 1'
#
loop_
_entity.id
_entity.type
_entity.pdbx_description
1 polymer ?
#
loop_
_entity_poly.entity_id
_entity_poly.type
_entity_poly.pdbx_seq_one_letter_code
_entity_poly.pdbx_strand_id
1 'polypeptide(L)'
;SYPAGTGFLPVNNRKLPKRRKGNLVQAFIVKRELGPRHITLDDMPWPRELGATFRDTVEAYAGAIEDLALRMLPAYSVALGEEPDYLTPAFKSPLWRLRMSKYPAVQEYEEEQYGIAPHVDTSFFTILHRTEQQAGLVVWSARTQAWVRVPSKPG
;
A
#
# COMPACT_ATOMS: atom_id res chain seq x y z
N SER A 1 22.37 3.45 6.32
CA SER A 1 21.27 2.61 6.85
C SER A 1 20.02 2.87 6.04
N TYR A 2 19.17 1.86 5.82
CA TYR A 2 17.95 2.05 5.05
C TYR A 2 16.86 2.81 5.83
N PRO A 3 15.97 3.54 5.15
CA PRO A 3 14.84 4.20 5.78
C PRO A 3 13.95 3.23 6.58
N ALA A 4 13.44 3.66 7.73
CA ALA A 4 12.62 2.79 8.57
C ALA A 4 11.37 2.26 7.84
N GLY A 5 11.11 0.96 7.95
CA GLY A 5 9.92 0.31 7.41
C GLY A 5 9.96 0.01 5.90
N THR A 6 11.14 0.00 5.28
CA THR A 6 11.35 -0.40 3.87
C THR A 6 11.95 -1.79 3.76
N GLY A 7 11.93 -2.33 2.54
CA GLY A 7 12.52 -3.62 2.19
C GLY A 7 11.60 -4.82 2.38
N PHE A 8 12.21 -6.00 2.42
CA PHE A 8 11.50 -7.27 2.48
C PHE A 8 10.94 -7.54 3.88
N LEU A 9 9.69 -7.99 3.91
CA LEU A 9 9.00 -8.52 5.07
C LEU A 9 8.64 -9.98 4.79
N PRO A 10 9.17 -10.94 5.56
CA PRO A 10 8.85 -12.35 5.38
C PRO A 10 7.41 -12.66 5.84
N VAL A 11 6.90 -13.82 5.44
CA VAL A 11 5.68 -14.40 6.04
C VAL A 11 5.85 -14.51 7.56
N ASN A 12 4.75 -14.40 8.31
CA ASN A 12 4.72 -14.38 9.77
C ASN A 12 5.35 -13.13 10.41
N ASN A 13 5.65 -12.08 9.63
CA ASN A 13 6.00 -10.79 10.20
C ASN A 13 4.84 -10.25 11.08
N ARG A 14 5.18 -9.52 12.13
CA ARG A 14 4.22 -8.88 13.05
C ARG A 14 4.12 -7.36 12.83
N LYS A 15 4.52 -6.88 11.64
CA LYS A 15 4.48 -5.45 11.31
C LYS A 15 3.13 -5.12 10.67
N LEU A 16 2.48 -4.06 11.18
CA LEU A 16 1.22 -3.50 10.67
C LEU A 16 0.10 -4.54 10.46
N PRO A 17 -0.75 -4.82 11.47
CA PRO A 17 -0.67 -4.45 12.89
C PRO A 17 0.13 -5.46 13.74
N LYS A 18 0.65 -5.05 14.90
CA LYS A 18 1.29 -5.98 15.85
C LYS A 18 0.21 -6.76 16.60
N ARG A 19 0.20 -8.08 16.43
CA ARG A 19 -0.76 -9.00 17.05
C ARG A 19 -0.07 -10.25 17.61
N ARG A 20 -0.86 -11.13 18.23
CA ARG A 20 -0.43 -12.41 18.79
C ARG A 20 0.20 -13.31 17.71
N LYS A 21 -0.52 -13.50 16.60
CA LYS A 21 -0.07 -14.24 15.42
C LYS A 21 0.51 -13.31 14.36
N GLY A 22 1.44 -13.84 13.56
CA GLY A 22 2.04 -13.12 12.43
C GLY A 22 1.10 -13.05 11.24
N ASN A 23 1.32 -12.07 10.36
CA ASN A 23 0.58 -11.93 9.11
C ASN A 23 1.06 -13.00 8.10
N LEU A 24 0.13 -13.75 7.52
CA LEU A 24 0.39 -14.70 6.42
C LEU A 24 0.52 -13.97 5.08
N VAL A 25 1.49 -13.08 5.01
CA VAL A 25 1.85 -12.35 3.78
C VAL A 25 3.33 -12.03 3.82
N GLN A 26 3.99 -12.16 2.68
CA GLN A 26 5.29 -11.52 2.47
C GLN A 26 5.08 -10.24 1.67
N ALA A 27 5.92 -9.25 1.91
CA ALA A 27 5.85 -7.99 1.18
C ALA A 27 7.23 -7.41 0.89
N PHE A 28 7.32 -6.61 -0.15
CA PHE A 28 8.43 -5.70 -0.37
C PHE A 28 7.90 -4.26 -0.32
N ILE A 29 8.52 -3.42 0.50
CA ILE A 29 8.05 -2.05 0.75
C ILE A 29 9.07 -1.05 0.25
N VAL A 30 8.63 -0.14 -0.62
CA VAL A 30 9.38 1.05 -1.03
C VAL A 30 8.58 2.29 -0.65
N LYS A 31 9.27 3.41 -0.43
CA LYS A 31 8.64 4.69 -0.10
C LYS A 31 9.46 5.85 -0.64
N ARG A 32 8.82 6.99 -0.83
CA ARG A 32 9.46 8.24 -1.22
C ARG A 32 8.87 9.40 -0.45
N GLU A 33 9.71 10.37 -0.12
CA GLU A 33 9.32 11.63 0.50
C GLU A 33 10.36 12.69 0.21
N LEU A 34 10.05 13.56 -0.74
CA LEU A 34 10.96 14.65 -1.12
C LEU A 34 10.87 15.87 -0.18
N GLY A 35 10.05 15.76 0.87
CA GLY A 35 9.90 16.74 1.94
C GLY A 35 11.04 16.68 2.97
N PRO A 36 10.78 17.00 4.26
CA PRO A 36 11.82 17.21 5.26
C PRO A 36 12.80 16.05 5.48
N ARG A 37 12.35 14.81 5.25
CA ARG A 37 13.19 13.62 5.43
C ARG A 37 14.03 13.27 4.20
N HIS A 38 13.75 13.88 3.04
CA HIS A 38 14.45 13.68 1.78
C HIS A 38 14.79 12.20 1.48
N ILE A 39 13.75 11.37 1.43
CA ILE A 39 13.86 9.94 1.15
C ILE A 39 13.63 9.71 -0.34
N THR A 40 14.67 9.28 -1.03
CA THR A 40 14.66 8.99 -2.46
C THR A 40 14.55 7.48 -2.72
N LEU A 41 14.32 7.11 -3.99
CA LEU A 41 14.29 5.70 -4.37
C LEU A 41 15.68 5.05 -4.35
N ASP A 42 16.75 5.84 -4.46
CA ASP A 42 18.12 5.35 -4.29
C ASP A 42 18.41 4.89 -2.85
N ASP A 43 17.66 5.41 -1.87
CA ASP A 43 17.76 5.00 -0.46
C ASP A 43 17.07 3.66 -0.17
N MET A 44 16.38 3.04 -1.14
CA MET A 44 15.65 1.81 -0.91
C MET A 44 16.57 0.58 -0.90
N PRO A 45 16.28 -0.43 -0.05
CA PRO A 45 17.01 -1.70 -0.02
C PRO A 45 16.63 -2.59 -1.21
N TRP A 46 17.04 -2.20 -2.42
CA TRP A 46 16.77 -2.96 -3.64
C TRP A 46 17.45 -4.34 -3.61
N PRO A 47 16.71 -5.43 -3.94
CA PRO A 47 17.27 -6.77 -3.97
C PRO A 47 18.17 -6.94 -5.20
N ARG A 48 19.49 -6.88 -4.99
CA ARG A 48 20.49 -6.94 -6.07
C ARG A 48 20.38 -8.24 -6.88
N GLU A 49 19.97 -9.32 -6.23
CA GLU A 49 19.74 -10.64 -6.80
C GLU A 49 18.61 -10.70 -7.83
N LEU A 50 17.66 -9.76 -7.81
CA LEU A 50 16.58 -9.67 -8.80
C LEU A 50 16.94 -8.82 -10.03
N GLY A 51 18.15 -8.23 -10.04
CA GLY A 51 18.65 -7.42 -11.15
C GLY A 51 17.96 -6.05 -11.29
N ALA A 52 18.45 -5.27 -12.27
CA ALA A 52 17.96 -3.91 -12.53
C ALA A 52 16.48 -3.88 -12.94
N THR A 53 16.03 -4.87 -13.72
CA THR A 53 14.65 -4.93 -14.23
C THR A 53 13.59 -4.88 -13.13
N PHE A 54 13.85 -5.50 -11.96
CA PHE A 54 12.93 -5.41 -10.83
C PHE A 54 12.80 -3.98 -10.33
N ARG A 55 13.93 -3.28 -10.11
CA ARG A 55 13.95 -1.88 -9.68
C ARG A 55 13.23 -1.01 -10.71
N ASP A 56 13.63 -1.06 -11.98
CA ASP A 56 13.11 -0.21 -13.03
C ASP A 56 11.59 -0.35 -13.17
N THR A 57 11.07 -1.58 -13.07
CA THR A 57 9.63 -1.86 -13.12
C THR A 57 8.89 -1.25 -11.93
N VAL A 58 9.45 -1.38 -10.72
CA VAL A 58 8.84 -0.82 -9.50
C VAL A 58 8.85 0.70 -9.53
N GLU A 59 9.94 1.32 -9.99
CA GLU A 59 10.04 2.78 -10.10
C GLU A 59 9.05 3.34 -11.13
N ALA A 60 8.96 2.71 -12.30
CA ALA A 60 8.00 3.09 -13.34
C ALA A 60 6.56 2.97 -12.84
N TYR A 61 6.22 1.85 -12.18
CA TYR A 61 4.89 1.65 -11.60
C TYR A 61 4.59 2.68 -10.50
N ALA A 62 5.54 2.94 -9.60
CA ALA A 62 5.37 3.93 -8.54
C ALA A 62 5.12 5.34 -9.10
N GLY A 63 5.86 5.75 -10.14
CA GLY A 63 5.65 7.01 -10.85
C GLY A 63 4.25 7.11 -11.46
N ALA A 64 3.78 6.07 -12.14
CA ALA A 64 2.44 6.05 -12.74
C ALA A 64 1.32 6.16 -11.69
N ILE A 65 1.46 5.47 -10.54
CA ILE A 65 0.48 5.55 -9.45
C ILE A 65 0.51 6.90 -8.75
N GLU A 66 1.69 7.52 -8.61
CA GLU A 66 1.81 8.86 -8.07
C GLU A 66 1.15 9.91 -8.97
N ASP A 67 1.39 9.85 -10.28
CA ASP A 67 0.73 10.73 -11.25
C ASP A 67 -0.80 10.58 -11.19
N LEU A 68 -1.30 9.34 -11.11
CA LEU A 68 -2.72 9.06 -10.94
C LEU A 68 -3.24 9.65 -9.63
N ALA A 69 -2.53 9.45 -8.52
CA ALA A 69 -2.89 9.96 -7.21
C ALA A 69 -3.03 11.50 -7.21
N LEU A 70 -2.09 12.21 -7.85
CA LEU A 70 -2.13 13.66 -7.98
C LEU A 70 -3.31 14.13 -8.84
N ARG A 71 -3.63 13.43 -9.93
CA ARG A 71 -4.79 13.74 -10.78
C ARG A 71 -6.14 13.51 -10.10
N MET A 72 -6.19 12.76 -9.01
CA MET A 72 -7.41 12.54 -8.23
C MET A 72 -7.68 13.65 -7.21
N LEU A 73 -6.69 14.49 -6.87
CA LEU A 73 -6.84 15.55 -5.85
C LEU A 73 -7.99 16.53 -6.12
N PRO A 74 -8.27 16.94 -7.38
CA PRO A 74 -9.42 17.79 -7.65
C PRO A 74 -10.76 17.14 -7.29
N ALA A 75 -10.91 15.84 -7.57
CA ALA A 75 -12.13 15.12 -7.22
C ALA A 75 -12.33 15.04 -5.70
N TYR A 76 -11.24 14.82 -4.93
CA TYR A 76 -11.30 14.84 -3.47
C TYR A 76 -11.61 16.23 -2.90
N SER A 77 -11.03 17.29 -3.48
CA SER A 77 -11.29 18.66 -3.04
C SER A 77 -12.76 19.04 -3.20
N VAL A 78 -13.33 18.76 -4.39
CA VAL A 78 -14.75 18.99 -4.66
C VAL A 78 -15.66 18.15 -3.76
N ALA A 79 -15.29 16.89 -3.48
CA ALA A 79 -16.06 16.03 -2.58
C ALA A 79 -16.09 16.53 -1.12
N LEU A 80 -15.10 17.35 -0.73
CA LEU A 80 -15.05 18.03 0.56
C LEU A 80 -15.79 19.37 0.57
N GLY A 81 -16.32 19.81 -0.56
CA GLY A 81 -17.00 21.10 -0.71
C GLY A 81 -16.06 22.28 -0.96
N GLU A 82 -14.80 22.01 -1.33
CA GLU A 82 -13.76 23.01 -1.58
C GLU A 82 -13.51 23.21 -3.08
N GLU A 83 -12.74 24.24 -3.42
CA GLU A 83 -12.27 24.49 -4.80
C GLU A 83 -11.38 23.33 -5.32
N PRO A 84 -11.39 23.03 -6.63
CA PRO A 84 -10.66 21.88 -7.20
C PRO A 84 -9.16 21.84 -6.90
N ASP A 85 -8.53 22.98 -6.61
CA ASP A 85 -7.11 23.07 -6.31
C ASP A 85 -6.78 23.07 -4.81
N TYR A 86 -7.77 23.04 -3.92
CA TYR A 86 -7.61 23.16 -2.46
C TYR A 86 -6.57 22.22 -1.87
N LEU A 87 -6.56 20.94 -2.26
CA LEU A 87 -5.59 19.97 -1.75
C LEU A 87 -4.20 20.09 -2.39
N THR A 88 -4.06 20.70 -3.58
CA THR A 88 -2.81 20.73 -4.35
C THR A 88 -1.60 21.21 -3.54
N PRO A 89 -1.68 22.29 -2.72
CA PRO A 89 -0.55 22.74 -1.93
C PRO A 89 -0.03 21.72 -0.91
N ALA A 90 -0.90 20.84 -0.38
CA ALA A 90 -0.52 19.81 0.59
C ALA A 90 0.24 18.64 -0.06
N PHE A 91 0.17 18.48 -1.38
CA PHE A 91 0.78 17.37 -2.13
C PHE A 91 1.96 17.80 -3.01
N LYS A 92 2.60 18.95 -2.75
CA LYS A 92 3.80 19.40 -3.48
C LYS A 92 4.99 18.43 -3.33
N SER A 93 5.13 17.81 -2.17
CA SER A 93 6.18 16.81 -1.86
C SER A 93 5.55 15.62 -1.13
N PRO A 94 4.76 14.79 -1.83
CA PRO A 94 3.96 13.76 -1.18
C PRO A 94 4.86 12.70 -0.55
N LEU A 95 4.44 12.21 0.61
CA LEU A 95 4.95 10.97 1.19
C LEU A 95 4.04 9.84 0.70
N TRP A 96 4.60 8.89 -0.02
CA TRP A 96 3.89 7.68 -0.40
C TRP A 96 4.66 6.42 0.01
N ARG A 97 3.93 5.32 0.18
CA ARG A 97 4.46 3.99 0.46
C ARG A 97 3.81 2.99 -0.47
N LEU A 98 4.63 2.28 -1.25
CA LEU A 98 4.19 1.17 -2.09
C LEU A 98 4.49 -0.14 -1.36
N ARG A 99 3.44 -0.94 -1.13
CA ARG A 99 3.53 -2.27 -0.51
C ARG A 99 3.16 -3.33 -1.55
N MET A 100 4.17 -3.98 -2.11
CA MET A 100 3.97 -5.15 -2.98
C MET A 100 3.79 -6.39 -2.10
N SER A 101 2.59 -6.98 -2.10
CA SER A 101 2.24 -8.10 -1.22
C SER A 101 2.03 -9.40 -2.00
N LYS A 102 2.54 -10.51 -1.47
CA LYS A 102 2.27 -11.86 -1.98
C LYS A 102 1.75 -12.73 -0.85
N TYR A 103 0.53 -13.22 -1.01
CA TYR A 103 -0.11 -14.15 -0.08
C TYR A 103 0.22 -15.60 -0.49
N PRO A 104 0.66 -16.46 0.44
CA PRO A 104 0.80 -17.88 0.18
C PRO A 104 -0.59 -18.52 0.00
N ALA A 105 -0.63 -19.67 -0.67
CA ALA A 105 -1.82 -20.53 -0.61
C ALA A 105 -1.92 -21.12 0.81
N VAL A 106 -3.05 -20.89 1.45
CA VAL A 106 -3.33 -21.35 2.82
C VAL A 106 -4.60 -22.19 2.74
N GLN A 107 -4.52 -23.45 3.19
CA GLN A 107 -5.69 -24.34 3.18
C GLN A 107 -6.66 -23.98 4.30
N GLU A 108 -6.15 -23.73 5.50
CA GLU A 108 -6.94 -23.32 6.67
C GLU A 108 -6.20 -22.26 7.46
N TYR A 109 -6.94 -21.26 7.95
CA TYR A 109 -6.44 -20.27 8.89
C TYR A 109 -6.76 -20.73 10.29
N GLU A 110 -5.77 -20.71 11.18
CA GLU A 110 -6.05 -20.86 12.60
C GLU A 110 -6.84 -19.66 13.15
N GLU A 111 -7.43 -19.80 14.34
CA GLU A 111 -8.09 -18.69 15.02
C GLU A 111 -7.15 -17.48 15.19
N GLU A 112 -7.64 -16.27 14.91
CA GLU A 112 -6.85 -15.02 14.87
C GLU A 112 -5.63 -15.01 13.93
N GLN A 113 -5.59 -15.91 12.94
CA GLN A 113 -4.60 -15.89 11.87
C GLN A 113 -5.18 -15.22 10.64
N TYR A 114 -4.40 -14.33 10.02
CA TYR A 114 -4.87 -13.53 8.89
C TYR A 114 -3.77 -13.42 7.84
N GLY A 115 -4.16 -13.27 6.56
CA GLY A 115 -3.23 -12.81 5.52
C GLY A 115 -2.61 -11.47 5.92
N ILE A 116 -3.48 -10.48 6.17
CA ILE A 116 -3.15 -9.28 6.94
C ILE A 116 -4.28 -9.07 7.95
N ALA A 117 -3.93 -8.89 9.21
CA ALA A 117 -4.92 -8.67 10.26
C ALA A 117 -5.70 -7.34 10.07
N PRO A 118 -6.95 -7.24 10.57
CA PRO A 118 -7.75 -6.01 10.51
C PRO A 118 -6.98 -4.77 10.98
N HIS A 119 -6.94 -3.75 10.12
CA HIS A 119 -6.27 -2.48 10.36
C HIS A 119 -6.88 -1.37 9.48
N VAL A 120 -6.46 -0.13 9.74
CA VAL A 120 -6.68 1.03 8.87
C VAL A 120 -5.33 1.54 8.40
N ASP A 121 -5.28 2.02 7.16
CA ASP A 121 -4.15 2.78 6.66
C ASP A 121 -4.11 4.17 7.29
N THR A 122 -2.92 4.77 7.31
CA THR A 122 -2.66 6.10 7.93
C THR A 122 -2.37 7.19 6.90
N SER A 123 -2.52 6.88 5.61
CA SER A 123 -2.38 7.83 4.49
C SER A 123 -3.69 8.54 4.18
N PHE A 124 -3.62 9.59 3.35
CA PHE A 124 -4.81 10.32 2.87
C PHE A 124 -5.78 9.40 2.10
N PHE A 125 -5.25 8.54 1.23
CA PHE A 125 -6.00 7.47 0.56
C PHE A 125 -5.06 6.31 0.16
N THR A 126 -5.67 5.23 -0.34
CA THR A 126 -4.97 4.03 -0.80
C THR A 126 -5.51 3.64 -2.18
N ILE A 127 -4.62 3.52 -3.17
CA ILE A 127 -4.91 2.89 -4.46
C ILE A 127 -4.44 1.43 -4.36
N LEU A 128 -5.35 0.49 -4.68
CA LEU A 128 -5.06 -0.93 -4.58
C LEU A 128 -5.28 -1.62 -5.93
N HIS A 129 -4.19 -2.09 -6.53
CA HIS A 129 -4.23 -3.02 -7.65
C HIS A 129 -4.13 -4.47 -7.13
N ARG A 130 -4.98 -5.36 -7.66
CA ARG A 130 -5.03 -6.78 -7.28
C ARG A 130 -5.08 -7.64 -8.54
N THR A 131 -4.45 -8.81 -8.50
CA THR A 131 -4.63 -9.83 -9.54
C THR A 131 -6.06 -10.36 -9.49
N GLU A 132 -6.73 -10.43 -10.64
CA GLU A 132 -8.16 -10.75 -10.78
C GLU A 132 -8.58 -12.09 -10.14
N GLN A 133 -7.65 -13.03 -10.05
CA GLN A 133 -7.89 -14.39 -9.55
C GLN A 133 -7.86 -14.52 -8.01
N GLN A 134 -7.47 -13.47 -7.28
CA GLN A 134 -7.32 -13.54 -5.82
C GLN A 134 -8.48 -12.85 -5.09
N ALA A 135 -9.46 -13.66 -4.67
CA ALA A 135 -10.44 -13.24 -3.67
C ALA A 135 -9.79 -13.17 -2.27
N GLY A 136 -10.25 -12.27 -1.40
CA GLY A 136 -9.78 -12.25 0.00
C GLY A 136 -9.83 -10.90 0.70
N LEU A 137 -9.96 -9.79 -0.05
CA LEU A 137 -10.10 -8.48 0.56
C LEU A 137 -11.49 -8.31 1.19
N VAL A 138 -11.50 -7.93 2.45
CA VAL A 138 -12.70 -7.58 3.22
C VAL A 138 -12.47 -6.24 3.89
N VAL A 139 -13.45 -5.34 3.82
CA VAL A 139 -13.39 -3.99 4.39
C VAL A 139 -14.51 -3.79 5.39
N TRP A 140 -14.25 -3.06 6.47
CA TRP A 140 -15.29 -2.68 7.42
C TRP A 140 -16.08 -1.49 6.86
N SER A 141 -17.39 -1.63 6.74
CA SER A 141 -18.28 -0.55 6.33
C SER A 141 -18.93 0.08 7.56
N ALA A 142 -18.59 1.34 7.85
CA ALA A 142 -19.23 2.10 8.93
C ALA A 142 -20.73 2.31 8.68
N ARG A 143 -21.15 2.40 7.40
CA ARG A 143 -22.55 2.59 7.02
C ARG A 143 -23.42 1.38 7.34
N THR A 144 -22.90 0.17 7.13
CA THR A 144 -23.64 -1.08 7.34
C THR A 144 -23.23 -1.80 8.62
N GLN A 145 -22.26 -1.25 9.36
CA GLN A 145 -21.65 -1.85 10.56
C GLN A 145 -21.27 -3.32 10.36
N ALA A 146 -20.69 -3.64 9.21
CA ALA A 146 -20.37 -5.01 8.83
C ALA A 146 -19.09 -5.09 7.99
N TRP A 147 -18.47 -6.27 8.04
CA TRP A 147 -17.39 -6.65 7.13
C TRP A 147 -17.97 -6.99 5.75
N VAL A 148 -17.50 -6.28 4.72
CA VAL A 148 -17.97 -6.42 3.33
C VAL A 148 -16.84 -6.99 2.48
N ARG A 149 -17.11 -8.08 1.77
CA ARG A 149 -16.16 -8.66 0.81
C ARG A 149 -16.10 -7.76 -0.43
N VAL A 150 -14.91 -7.34 -0.80
CA VAL A 150 -14.71 -6.52 -2.01
C VAL A 150 -14.72 -7.46 -3.22
N PRO A 151 -15.68 -7.31 -4.16
CA PRO A 151 -15.75 -8.17 -5.33
C PRO A 151 -14.47 -8.06 -6.16
N SER A 152 -14.13 -9.14 -6.86
CA SER A 152 -13.16 -9.06 -7.96
C SER A 152 -13.91 -8.56 -9.19
N LYS A 153 -13.38 -7.51 -9.82
CA LYS A 153 -13.86 -7.02 -11.11
C LYS A 153 -12.63 -6.91 -12.03
N PRO A 154 -12.70 -7.40 -13.28
CA PRO A 154 -11.66 -7.15 -14.26
C PRO A 154 -11.40 -5.64 -14.42
N GLY A 155 -10.14 -5.30 -14.68
CA GLY A 155 -9.67 -3.94 -14.89
C GLY A 155 -10.00 -3.38 -16.26
#